data_AF-A0A8K0QS50-F1
#
_entry.id   AF-A0A8K0QS50-F1
#
_cell.length_a   1.000
_cell.length_b   1.000
_cell.length_c   1.000
_cell.angle_alpha   90.00
_cell.angle_beta   90.00
_cell.angle_gamma   90.00
#
_symmetry.space_group_name_H-M   'P 1'
#
loop_
_entity.id
_entity.type
_entity.pdbx_description
1 polymer ?
#
loop_
_entity_poly.entity_id
_entity_poly.type
_entity_poly.pdbx_seq_one_letter_code
_entity_poly.pdbx_strand_id
1 'polypeptide(L)'
;MTDPDLMMNDDTYFGQVRHWLVTNISTNTDGTLSIPTGSGISPYVGPAPLPNYLYARPHRYVFILAQASGPVTITSEDLRDLQRPYAAAVSGNQDAQDLKDRWGFNAQKLLEMKGLEVVGVTFMHVGGTLKSAAANMGMMAQGMANKVRSMV
;
A
#
# COMPACT_ATOMS: atom_id res chain seq x y z
N MET A 1 3.98 2.74 -3.60
CA MET A 1 4.82 1.74 -2.89
C MET A 1 3.96 0.58 -2.46
N THR A 2 4.37 -0.64 -2.78
CA THR A 2 3.63 -1.84 -2.45
C THR A 2 4.53 -2.97 -1.96
N ASP A 3 3.99 -3.85 -1.14
CA ASP A 3 4.64 -5.05 -0.60
C ASP A 3 3.89 -6.30 -1.11
N PRO A 4 4.45 -7.07 -2.05
CA PRO A 4 3.82 -8.29 -2.56
C PRO A 4 4.00 -9.49 -1.62
N ASP A 5 4.63 -9.32 -0.46
CA ASP A 5 5.21 -10.41 0.32
C ASP A 5 4.58 -10.60 1.71
N LEU A 6 3.30 -10.26 1.90
CA LEU A 6 2.69 -10.18 3.25
C LEU A 6 2.89 -11.45 4.09
N MET A 7 2.36 -12.59 3.67
CA MET A 7 2.51 -13.87 4.39
C MET A 7 3.52 -14.80 3.71
N MET A 8 3.67 -14.67 2.40
CA MET A 8 4.57 -15.44 1.55
C MET A 8 5.06 -14.57 0.40
N ASN A 9 6.08 -15.01 -0.34
CA ASN A 9 6.51 -14.28 -1.53
C ASN A 9 5.41 -14.31 -2.59
N ASP A 10 5.12 -13.16 -3.19
CA ASP A 10 4.04 -13.01 -4.18
C ASP A 10 2.70 -13.55 -3.64
N ASP A 11 2.28 -13.03 -2.48
CA ASP A 11 1.12 -13.49 -1.72
C ASP A 11 -0.17 -13.44 -2.56
N THR A 12 -0.67 -14.62 -2.90
CA THR A 12 -1.89 -14.79 -3.70
C THR A 12 -3.17 -14.80 -2.86
N TYR A 13 -3.07 -14.85 -1.54
CA TYR A 13 -4.23 -14.88 -0.63
C TYR A 13 -4.65 -13.48 -0.21
N PHE A 14 -3.68 -12.67 0.20
CA PHE A 14 -3.89 -11.29 0.65
C PHE A 14 -3.57 -10.27 -0.42
N GLY A 15 -2.93 -10.66 -1.53
CA GLY A 15 -2.46 -9.73 -2.54
C GLY A 15 -1.35 -8.84 -2.01
N GLN A 16 -1.11 -7.73 -2.70
CA GLN A 16 -0.08 -6.78 -2.28
C GLN A 16 -0.62 -5.89 -1.17
N VAL A 17 0.26 -5.45 -0.27
CA VAL A 17 -0.04 -4.40 0.71
C VAL A 17 0.33 -3.05 0.14
N ARG A 18 -0.60 -2.10 0.17
CA ARG A 18 -0.37 -0.72 -0.24
C ARG A 18 0.25 0.08 0.91
N HIS A 19 1.55 0.38 0.80
CA HIS A 19 2.28 1.15 1.81
C HIS A 19 2.18 2.66 1.59
N TRP A 20 2.10 3.09 0.33
CA TRP A 20 2.01 4.50 -0.03
C TRP A 20 1.41 4.66 -1.42
N LEU A 21 0.45 5.56 -1.58
CA LEU A 21 -0.16 5.88 -2.87
C LEU A 21 -0.51 7.37 -2.90
N VAL A 22 0.10 8.07 -3.85
CA VAL A 22 -0.10 9.49 -4.13
C VAL A 22 -0.32 9.64 -5.63
N THR A 23 -1.19 10.56 -6.04
CA THR A 23 -1.41 10.90 -7.45
C THR A 23 -1.10 12.37 -7.68
N ASN A 24 -1.07 12.78 -8.95
CA ASN A 24 -0.95 14.19 -9.36
C ASN A 24 0.26 14.89 -8.73
N ILE A 25 1.36 14.15 -8.54
CA ILE A 25 2.63 14.68 -8.08
C ILE A 25 3.35 15.37 -9.26
N SER A 26 4.17 16.36 -8.95
CA SER A 26 5.08 16.97 -9.94
C SER A 26 6.53 16.79 -9.50
N THR A 27 7.44 16.94 -10.45
CA THR A 27 8.88 16.98 -10.20
C THR A 27 9.34 18.44 -10.22
N ASN A 28 10.15 18.80 -9.23
CA ASN A 28 10.90 20.04 -9.24
C ASN A 28 12.12 19.92 -10.16
N THR A 29 12.74 21.05 -10.50
CA THR A 29 13.92 21.09 -11.39
C THR A 29 15.14 20.37 -10.81
N ASP A 30 15.21 20.19 -9.49
CA ASP A 30 16.25 19.45 -8.78
C ASP A 30 15.96 17.93 -8.68
N GLY A 31 14.86 17.47 -9.29
CA GLY A 31 14.44 16.07 -9.26
C GLY A 31 13.65 15.66 -8.00
N THR A 32 13.42 16.59 -7.06
CA THR A 32 12.56 16.31 -5.89
C THR A 32 11.09 16.23 -6.29
N LEU A 33 10.31 15.42 -5.56
CA LEU A 33 8.87 15.30 -5.78
C LEU A 33 8.13 16.38 -4.99
N SER A 34 7.30 17.17 -5.67
CA SER A 34 6.29 18.02 -5.06
C SER A 34 4.98 17.25 -4.98
N ILE A 35 4.49 17.06 -3.75
CA ILE A 35 3.26 16.31 -3.46
C ILE A 35 2.21 17.33 -3.00
N PRO A 36 1.18 17.62 -3.82
CA PRO A 36 0.14 18.55 -3.43
C PRO A 36 -0.57 18.12 -2.15
N THR A 37 -0.90 19.08 -1.29
CA THR A 37 -1.72 18.82 -0.10
C THR A 37 -3.05 18.18 -0.51
N GLY A 38 -3.37 17.02 0.07
CA GLY A 38 -4.60 16.28 -0.23
C GLY A 38 -4.51 15.29 -1.39
N SER A 39 -3.36 15.15 -2.06
CA SER A 39 -3.18 14.13 -3.12
C SER A 39 -2.82 12.74 -2.60
N GLY A 40 -2.65 12.61 -1.29
CA GLY A 40 -2.39 11.34 -0.61
C GLY A 40 -3.65 10.51 -0.46
N ILE A 41 -3.79 9.48 -1.31
CA ILE A 41 -4.84 8.46 -1.17
C ILE A 41 -4.51 7.54 -0.01
N SER A 42 -3.27 7.05 0.03
CA SER A 42 -2.76 6.26 1.14
C SER A 42 -1.52 6.95 1.70
N PRO A 43 -1.61 7.58 2.89
CA PRO A 43 -0.45 8.14 3.56
C PRO A 43 0.65 7.11 3.73
N TYR A 44 1.90 7.56 3.73
CA TYR A 44 3.05 6.67 3.84
C TYR A 44 3.01 5.88 5.16
N VAL A 45 3.11 4.56 5.05
CA VAL A 45 3.31 3.64 6.17
C VAL A 45 4.61 2.88 5.91
N GLY A 46 5.56 3.02 6.83
CA GLY A 46 6.87 2.41 6.69
C GLY A 46 6.83 0.87 6.71
N PRO A 47 7.88 0.22 6.17
CA PRO A 47 8.07 -1.21 6.30
C PRO A 47 8.00 -1.68 7.75
N ALA A 48 7.15 -2.67 8.01
CA ALA A 48 7.04 -3.31 9.31
C ALA A 48 6.83 -4.83 9.18
N PRO A 49 7.65 -5.58 8.43
CA PRO A 49 7.47 -7.02 8.29
C PRO A 49 7.63 -7.69 9.65
N LEU A 50 6.80 -8.69 9.96
CA LEU A 50 6.94 -9.41 11.22
C LEU A 50 8.28 -10.19 11.22
N PRO A 51 8.99 -10.26 12.37
CA PRO A 51 10.14 -11.14 12.48
C PRO A 51 9.67 -12.56 12.22
N ASN A 52 10.25 -13.19 11.19
CA ASN A 52 9.99 -14.59 10.91
C ASN A 52 10.96 -15.43 11.74
N TYR A 53 10.40 -16.16 12.71
CA TYR A 53 11.18 -16.95 13.68
C TYR A 53 11.67 -18.29 13.13
N LEU A 54 11.11 -18.77 12.02
CA LEU A 54 11.48 -20.07 11.42
C LEU A 54 12.49 -19.90 10.28
N TYR A 55 12.33 -18.87 9.43
CA TYR A 55 13.27 -18.56 8.34
C TYR A 55 13.29 -17.05 8.08
N ALA A 56 14.47 -16.44 7.99
CA ALA A 56 14.57 -15.02 7.65
C ALA A 56 13.98 -14.76 6.24
N ARG A 57 12.82 -14.10 6.20
CA ARG A 57 12.12 -13.76 4.95
C ARG A 57 11.93 -12.25 4.86
N PRO A 58 12.86 -11.53 4.22
CA PRO A 58 12.67 -10.10 3.99
C PRO A 58 11.53 -9.88 2.98
N HIS A 59 10.75 -8.84 3.21
CA HIS A 59 9.70 -8.43 2.27
C HIS A 59 10.28 -7.48 1.22
N ARG A 60 9.77 -7.53 -0.01
CA ARG A 60 10.07 -6.58 -1.08
C ARG A 60 9.15 -5.38 -0.97
N TYR A 61 9.70 -4.19 -0.86
CA TYR A 61 8.94 -2.95 -0.95
C TYR A 61 9.25 -2.26 -2.27
N VAL A 62 8.28 -2.27 -3.18
CA VAL A 62 8.44 -1.81 -4.56
C VAL A 62 7.86 -0.41 -4.69
N PHE A 63 8.69 0.55 -5.11
CA PHE A 63 8.30 1.88 -5.53
C PHE A 63 8.11 1.88 -7.04
N ILE A 64 6.95 2.37 -7.48
CA ILE A 64 6.58 2.47 -8.89
C ILE A 64 6.22 3.92 -9.14
N LEU A 65 6.88 4.53 -10.12
CA LEU A 65 6.56 5.84 -10.65
C LEU A 65 5.91 5.65 -12.02
N ALA A 66 4.74 6.25 -12.21
CA ALA A 66 4.00 6.18 -13.45
C ALA A 66 3.55 7.56 -13.90
N GLN A 67 3.52 7.77 -15.21
CA GLN A 67 3.00 8.99 -15.83
C GLN A 67 1.57 8.79 -16.33
N ALA A 68 0.85 9.90 -16.40
CA ALA A 68 -0.48 10.01 -16.98
C ALA A 68 -0.49 11.17 -17.98
N SER A 69 -1.37 11.09 -18.99
CA SER A 69 -1.61 12.18 -19.94
C SER A 69 -2.45 13.33 -19.36
N GLY A 70 -3.00 13.15 -18.15
CA GLY A 70 -3.82 14.14 -17.46
C GLY A 70 -4.02 13.82 -15.97
N PRO A 71 -4.87 14.57 -15.26
CA PRO A 71 -5.16 14.34 -13.85
C PRO A 71 -5.69 12.92 -13.58
N VAL A 72 -5.17 12.27 -12.54
CA VAL A 72 -5.53 10.91 -12.16
C VAL A 72 -6.42 10.92 -10.92
N THR A 73 -7.60 10.32 -11.05
CA THR A 73 -8.54 10.10 -9.95
C THR A 73 -8.63 8.60 -9.65
N ILE A 74 -8.35 8.26 -8.39
CA ILE A 74 -8.52 6.90 -7.84
C ILE A 74 -9.57 7.02 -6.73
N THR A 75 -10.62 6.23 -6.84
CA THR A 75 -11.78 6.22 -5.94
C THR A 75 -11.70 5.06 -4.96
N SER A 76 -12.48 5.13 -3.88
CA SER A 76 -12.64 4.01 -2.95
C SER A 76 -13.20 2.75 -3.64
N GLU A 77 -14.02 2.89 -4.69
CA GLU A 77 -14.52 1.75 -5.47
C GLU A 77 -13.40 1.10 -6.29
N ASP A 78 -12.52 1.88 -6.93
CA ASP A 78 -11.35 1.32 -7.62
C ASP A 78 -10.51 0.47 -6.66
N LEU A 79 -10.30 0.95 -5.42
CA LEU A 79 -9.53 0.22 -4.42
C LEU A 79 -10.24 -1.07 -3.96
N ARG A 80 -11.58 -1.05 -3.86
CA ARG A 80 -12.39 -2.25 -3.55
C ARG A 80 -12.32 -3.26 -4.69
N ASP A 81 -12.38 -2.82 -5.94
CA ASP A 81 -12.28 -3.68 -7.12
C ASP A 81 -10.94 -4.42 -7.16
N LEU A 82 -9.84 -3.75 -6.80
CA LEU A 82 -8.52 -4.38 -6.72
C LEU A 82 -8.47 -5.48 -5.66
N GLN A 83 -9.23 -5.36 -4.56
CA GLN A 83 -9.26 -6.33 -3.47
C GLN A 83 -10.05 -7.61 -3.79
N ARG A 84 -11.08 -7.52 -4.64
CA ARG A 84 -12.03 -8.61 -4.92
C ARG A 84 -11.39 -9.97 -5.25
N PRO A 85 -10.28 -10.05 -6.00
CA PRO A 85 -9.65 -11.34 -6.33
C PRO A 85 -9.02 -12.06 -5.13
N TYR A 86 -8.74 -11.37 -4.03
CA TYR A 86 -7.95 -11.88 -2.91
C TYR A 86 -8.83 -12.33 -1.76
N ALA A 87 -9.03 -13.65 -1.63
CA ALA A 87 -9.98 -14.24 -0.69
C ALA A 87 -9.73 -13.88 0.80
N ALA A 88 -8.48 -13.57 1.17
CA ALA A 88 -8.12 -13.19 2.54
C ALA A 88 -8.08 -11.67 2.77
N ALA A 89 -8.20 -10.86 1.72
CA ALA A 89 -8.28 -9.41 1.82
C ALA A 89 -9.69 -8.98 2.25
N VAL A 90 -9.85 -8.65 3.53
CA VAL A 90 -11.11 -8.12 4.05
C VAL A 90 -11.23 -6.65 3.68
N SER A 91 -12.24 -6.28 2.90
CA SER A 91 -12.50 -4.87 2.59
C SER A 91 -12.88 -4.09 3.84
N GLY A 92 -12.10 -3.04 4.16
CA GLY A 92 -12.48 -2.01 5.12
C GLY A 92 -13.27 -0.88 4.46
N ASN A 93 -13.38 0.28 5.13
CA ASN A 93 -14.12 1.42 4.61
C ASN A 93 -13.37 2.21 3.53
N GLN A 94 -12.09 1.89 3.27
CA GLN A 94 -11.14 2.62 2.41
C GLN A 94 -10.84 4.05 2.86
N ASP A 95 -11.70 4.74 3.59
CA ASP A 95 -11.45 6.10 4.05
C ASP A 95 -10.53 6.15 5.29
N ALA A 96 -10.51 5.07 6.08
CA ALA A 96 -9.69 4.99 7.30
C ALA A 96 -8.21 4.70 7.00
N GLN A 97 -7.91 4.14 5.82
CA GLN A 97 -6.58 3.74 5.36
C GLN A 97 -5.84 2.86 6.39
N ASP A 98 -6.59 2.00 7.09
CA ASP A 98 -6.05 1.04 8.04
C ASP A 98 -5.39 -0.16 7.34
N LEU A 99 -4.89 -1.12 8.11
CA LEU A 99 -4.22 -2.30 7.56
C LEU A 99 -5.09 -3.06 6.55
N LYS A 100 -6.40 -3.17 6.79
CA LYS A 100 -7.31 -3.96 5.94
C LYS A 100 -7.64 -3.25 4.64
N ASP A 101 -7.75 -1.92 4.68
CA ASP A 101 -7.93 -1.09 3.48
C ASP A 101 -6.74 -1.19 2.51
N ARG A 102 -5.57 -1.57 3.02
CA ARG A 102 -4.32 -1.66 2.27
C ARG A 102 -4.02 -3.03 1.71
N TRP A 103 -4.65 -4.09 2.23
CA TRP A 103 -4.54 -5.45 1.68
C TRP A 103 -5.28 -5.57 0.36
N GLY A 104 -4.99 -6.62 -0.39
CA GLY A 104 -5.62 -6.91 -1.68
C GLY A 104 -5.31 -5.87 -2.75
N PHE A 105 -4.20 -5.15 -2.63
CA PHE A 105 -3.79 -4.21 -3.67
C PHE A 105 -3.17 -4.95 -4.85
N ASN A 106 -3.35 -4.41 -6.04
CA ASN A 106 -2.68 -4.87 -7.25
C ASN A 106 -2.23 -3.66 -8.08
N ALA A 107 -0.94 -3.34 -7.98
CA ALA A 107 -0.37 -2.18 -8.65
C ALA A 107 -0.50 -2.27 -10.18
N GLN A 108 -0.26 -3.44 -10.76
CA GLN A 108 -0.37 -3.63 -12.21
C GLN A 108 -1.79 -3.36 -12.69
N LYS A 109 -2.79 -3.94 -12.01
CA LYS A 109 -4.19 -3.76 -12.38
C LYS A 109 -4.64 -2.31 -12.26
N LEU A 110 -4.19 -1.60 -11.22
CA LEU A 110 -4.44 -0.16 -11.07
C LEU A 110 -3.87 0.64 -12.26
N LEU A 111 -2.62 0.37 -12.64
CA LEU A 111 -1.97 1.04 -13.77
C LEU A 111 -2.76 0.82 -15.06
N GLU A 112 -3.18 -0.42 -15.33
CA GLU A 112 -4.00 -0.79 -16.49
C GLU A 112 -5.36 -0.08 -16.48
N MET A 113 -6.08 -0.12 -15.35
CA MET A 113 -7.39 0.52 -15.18
C MET A 113 -7.35 2.03 -15.43
N LYS A 114 -6.22 2.67 -15.11
CA LYS A 114 -6.05 4.12 -15.19
C LYS A 114 -5.22 4.57 -16.40
N GLY A 115 -4.83 3.64 -17.28
CA GLY A 115 -4.05 3.94 -18.48
C GLY A 115 -2.70 4.57 -18.17
N LEU A 116 -2.05 4.15 -17.09
CA LEU A 116 -0.80 4.74 -16.60
C LEU A 116 0.41 4.03 -17.20
N GLU A 117 1.41 4.80 -17.59
CA GLU A 117 2.66 4.29 -18.13
C GLU A 117 3.75 4.30 -17.05
N VAL A 118 4.39 3.15 -16.81
CA VAL A 118 5.48 3.05 -15.83
C VAL A 118 6.74 3.70 -16.40
N VAL A 119 7.27 4.69 -15.68
CA VAL A 119 8.48 5.44 -16.07
C VAL A 119 9.67 5.17 -15.15
N GLY A 120 9.45 4.52 -14.00
CA GLY A 120 10.51 4.16 -13.08
C GLY A 120 10.06 3.15 -12.04
N VAL A 121 10.97 2.26 -11.67
CA VAL A 121 10.76 1.28 -10.61
C VAL A 121 12.04 1.16 -9.78
N THR A 122 11.88 1.07 -8.47
CA THR A 122 12.95 0.66 -7.56
C THR A 122 12.36 -0.17 -6.43
N PHE A 123 13.18 -0.90 -5.71
CA PHE A 123 12.71 -1.70 -4.58
C PHE A 123 13.77 -1.80 -3.48
N MET A 124 13.32 -2.13 -2.29
CA MET A 124 14.18 -2.48 -1.16
C MET A 124 13.70 -3.77 -0.50
N HIS A 125 14.64 -4.49 0.11
CA HIS A 125 14.33 -5.63 0.97
C HIS A 125 14.41 -5.21 2.43
N VAL A 126 13.41 -5.55 3.23
CA VAL A 126 13.41 -5.25 4.67
C VAL A 126 13.09 -6.53 5.45
N GLY A 127 13.98 -6.88 6.38
CA GLY A 127 13.79 -7.99 7.30
C GLY A 127 12.99 -7.58 8.54
N GLY A 128 12.24 -8.52 9.10
CA GLY A 128 11.52 -8.30 10.36
C GLY A 128 12.47 -8.21 11.56
N THR A 129 12.15 -7.31 12.49
CA THR A 129 12.84 -7.08 13.75
C THR A 129 11.83 -6.97 14.90
N LEU A 130 12.29 -6.94 16.15
CA LEU A 130 11.40 -6.63 17.28
C LEU A 130 10.74 -5.25 17.14
N LYS A 131 11.44 -4.28 16.54
CA LYS A 131 10.90 -2.94 16.28
C LYS A 131 9.74 -2.98 15.27
N SER A 132 9.86 -3.77 14.21
CA SER A 132 8.77 -3.91 13.24
C SER A 132 7.58 -4.67 13.82
N ALA A 133 7.81 -5.65 14.70
CA ALA A 133 6.74 -6.31 15.43
C ALA A 133 5.92 -5.32 16.28
N ALA A 134 6.60 -4.45 17.03
CA ALA A 134 5.95 -3.40 17.82
C ALA A 134 5.15 -2.41 16.96
N ALA A 135 5.70 -1.99 15.81
CA ALA A 135 5.00 -1.13 14.87
C ALA A 135 3.73 -1.79 14.31
N ASN A 136 3.80 -3.06 13.93
CA ASN A 136 2.65 -3.81 13.42
C ASN A 136 1.53 -3.94 14.47
N MET A 137 1.87 -4.26 15.72
CA MET A 137 0.90 -4.28 16.82
C MET A 137 0.22 -2.93 17.02
N GLY A 138 0.98 -1.83 16.95
CA GLY A 138 0.43 -0.47 17.01
C GLY A 138 -0.57 -0.20 15.89
N MET A 139 -0.26 -0.58 14.66
CA MET A 139 -1.17 -0.41 13.51
C MET A 139 -2.44 -1.25 13.65
N MET A 140 -2.34 -2.49 14.14
CA MET A 140 -3.51 -3.33 14.41
C MET A 140 -4.41 -2.70 15.48
N ALA A 141 -3.82 -2.17 16.57
CA ALA A 141 -4.56 -1.47 17.62
C ALA A 141 -5.29 -0.23 17.07
N GLN A 142 -4.64 0.55 16.21
CA GLN A 142 -5.27 1.70 15.56
C GLN A 142 -6.45 1.30 14.66
N GLY A 143 -6.30 0.22 13.88
CA GLY A 143 -7.40 -0.30 13.05
C GLY A 143 -8.60 -0.74 13.88
N MET A 144 -8.37 -1.37 15.04
CA MET A 144 -9.45 -1.71 15.99
C MET A 144 -10.15 -0.45 16.54
N ALA A 145 -9.39 0.58 16.92
CA ALA A 145 -9.97 1.83 17.41
C ALA A 145 -10.80 2.57 16.35
N ASN A 146 -10.33 2.60 15.10
CA ASN A 146 -11.07 3.20 13.98
C ASN A 146 -12.40 2.47 13.73
N LYS A 147 -12.40 1.13 13.80
CA LYS A 147 -13.62 0.33 13.66
C LYS A 147 -14.66 0.65 14.73
N VAL A 148 -14.24 0.85 15.99
CA VAL A 148 -15.17 1.25 17.08
C VAL A 148 -15.74 2.63 16.80
N ARG A 149 -14.92 3.60 16.37
CA ARG A 149 -15.38 4.96 16.05
C ARG A 149 -16.37 5.01 14.90
N SER A 150 -16.25 4.14 13.88
CA SER A 150 -17.19 4.11 12.75
C SER A 150 -18.55 3.47 13.09
N MET A 151 -18.70 2.89 14.29
CA MET A 151 -19.94 2.24 14.74
C MET A 151 -20.78 3.10 15.70
N VAL A 152 -20.30 4.30 16.05
CA VAL A 152 -20.94 5.24 16.99
C VAL A 152 -21.45 6.47 16.25
#